data_AF-C7F9Z7-F1
#
_entry.id   AF-C7F9Z7-F1
#
_cell.length_a   1.000
_cell.length_b   1.000
_cell.length_c   1.000
_cell.angle_alpha   90.00
_cell.angle_beta   90.00
_cell.angle_gamma   90.00
#
_symmetry.space_group_name_H-M   'P 1'
#
loop_
_entity.id
_entity.type
_entity.pdbx_description
1 polymer ?
#
loop_
_entity_poly.entity_id
_entity_poly.type
_entity_poly.pdbx_seq_one_letter_code
_entity_poly.pdbx_strand_id
1 'polypeptide(L)'
;PPVYARAVAGCSNHNSVGETAARETLEQVMAEALLKSGSTRSSVRAVCLAVSGVNHPTDQQRILDWLRDIFPSDVEFFVENDAVAALASGTMGKLHGCVLIAGTGTIA
;
A
#
# COMPACT_ATOMS: atom_id res chain seq x y z
N PRO A 1 0.36 -13.36 -14.83
CA PRO A 1 -0.72 -12.36 -15.09
C PRO A 1 -0.14 -11.08 -15.70
N PRO A 2 -0.90 -10.33 -16.53
CA PRO A 2 -0.42 -9.08 -17.09
C PRO A 2 -0.34 -7.98 -16.03
N VAL A 3 0.73 -7.18 -16.08
CA VAL A 3 0.86 -5.94 -15.31
C VAL A 3 0.52 -4.78 -16.24
N TYR A 4 -0.55 -4.04 -15.94
CA TYR A 4 -1.03 -2.95 -16.81
C TYR A 4 -0.21 -1.67 -16.69
N ALA A 5 0.31 -1.35 -15.49
CA ALA A 5 1.16 -0.19 -15.26
C ALA A 5 2.01 -0.34 -14.00
N ARG A 6 3.07 0.48 -13.90
CA ARG A 6 3.90 0.67 -12.71
C ARG A 6 4.22 2.16 -12.53
N ALA A 7 4.21 2.63 -11.28
CA ALA A 7 4.60 3.97 -10.88
C ALA A 7 5.46 3.89 -9.61
N VAL A 8 6.28 4.91 -9.40
CA VAL A 8 7.18 5.02 -8.25
C VAL A 8 7.12 6.47 -7.77
N ALA A 9 6.95 6.66 -6.46
CA ALA A 9 6.98 7.97 -5.81
C ALA A 9 7.93 7.94 -4.60
N GLY A 10 7.95 9.03 -3.83
CA GLY A 10 8.78 9.17 -2.63
C GLY A 10 8.35 8.27 -1.47
N CYS A 11 8.86 8.58 -0.28
CA CYS A 11 8.54 7.84 0.93
C CYS A 11 7.08 8.07 1.38
N SER A 12 6.36 7.00 1.69
CA SER A 12 4.98 7.04 2.20
C SER A 12 4.86 6.64 3.69
N ASN A 13 6.00 6.49 4.39
CA ASN A 13 5.98 6.19 5.81
C ASN A 13 5.68 7.46 6.62
N HIS A 14 4.48 7.52 7.20
CA HIS A 14 4.05 8.67 8.00
C HIS A 14 4.99 8.97 9.19
N ASN A 15 5.64 7.95 9.77
CA ASN A 15 6.61 8.15 10.85
C ASN A 15 7.88 8.88 10.39
N SER A 16 8.15 8.90 9.09
CA SER A 16 9.34 9.54 8.51
C SER A 16 9.04 10.90 7.88
N VAL A 17 7.93 11.03 7.16
CA VAL A 17 7.61 12.24 6.37
C VAL A 17 6.39 13.01 6.89
N GLY A 18 5.70 12.50 7.90
CA GLY A 18 4.43 13.03 8.38
C GLY A 18 3.22 12.55 7.56
N GLU A 19 2.04 12.75 8.11
CA GLU A 19 0.77 12.25 7.56
C GLU A 19 0.42 12.85 6.20
N THR A 20 0.45 14.17 6.06
CA THR A 20 0.09 14.85 4.81
C THR A 20 0.96 14.41 3.64
N ALA A 21 2.28 14.44 3.80
CA ALA A 21 3.21 14.05 2.75
C ALA A 21 3.09 12.56 2.38
N ALA A 22 2.84 11.69 3.37
CA ALA A 22 2.60 10.27 3.13
C ALA A 22 1.32 10.04 2.30
N ARG A 23 0.23 10.72 2.65
CA ARG A 23 -1.04 10.67 1.92
C ARG A 23 -0.89 11.17 0.48
N GLU A 24 -0.28 12.34 0.29
CA GLU A 24 -0.04 12.92 -1.03
C GLU A 24 0.81 12.00 -1.92
N THR A 25 1.84 11.38 -1.35
CA THR A 25 2.70 10.42 -2.05
C THR A 25 1.91 9.18 -2.50
N LEU A 26 1.06 8.63 -1.63
CA LEU A 26 0.20 7.50 -1.96
C LEU A 26 -0.80 7.87 -3.05
N GLU A 27 -1.45 9.02 -2.95
CA GLU A 27 -2.40 9.49 -3.96
C GLU A 27 -1.71 9.71 -5.32
N GLN A 28 -0.53 10.34 -5.31
CA GLN A 28 0.26 10.59 -6.52
C GLN A 28 0.63 9.27 -7.22
N VAL A 29 1.20 8.31 -6.50
CA VAL A 29 1.67 7.06 -7.13
C VAL A 29 0.52 6.23 -7.69
N MET A 30 -0.64 6.22 -7.01
CA MET A 30 -1.84 5.54 -7.49
C MET A 30 -2.43 6.24 -8.72
N ALA A 31 -2.50 7.58 -8.70
CA ALA A 31 -2.99 8.35 -9.85
C ALA A 31 -2.09 8.16 -11.08
N GLU A 32 -0.77 8.15 -10.91
CA GLU A 32 0.18 7.93 -11.99
C GLU A 32 0.07 6.51 -12.57
N ALA A 33 -0.11 5.49 -11.72
CA ALA A 33 -0.33 4.13 -12.17
C ALA A 33 -1.61 3.99 -13.02
N LEU A 34 -2.71 4.60 -12.58
CA LEU A 34 -3.98 4.60 -13.31
C LEU A 34 -3.89 5.35 -14.64
N LEU A 35 -3.21 6.50 -14.66
CA LEU A 35 -2.98 7.28 -15.88
C LEU A 35 -2.20 6.45 -16.90
N LYS A 36 -1.13 5.77 -16.47
CA LYS A 36 -0.30 4.92 -17.34
C LYS A 36 -1.04 3.68 -17.84
N SER A 37 -2.00 3.16 -17.09
CA SER A 37 -2.83 2.03 -17.52
C SER A 37 -4.02 2.45 -18.39
N GLY A 38 -4.24 3.76 -18.60
CA GLY A 38 -5.42 4.29 -19.29
C GLY A 38 -6.72 4.00 -18.53
N SER A 39 -6.65 3.85 -17.20
CA SER A 39 -7.78 3.51 -16.34
C SER A 39 -8.13 4.68 -15.44
N THR A 40 -9.32 4.65 -14.85
CA THR A 40 -9.75 5.64 -13.87
C THR A 40 -9.92 4.99 -12.50
N ARG A 41 -10.10 5.81 -11.45
CA ARG A 41 -10.36 5.30 -10.09
C ARG A 41 -11.62 4.42 -10.04
N SER A 42 -12.61 4.70 -10.89
CA SER A 42 -13.82 3.88 -11.04
C SER A 42 -13.59 2.50 -11.69
N SER A 43 -12.44 2.28 -12.32
CA SER A 43 -12.07 0.97 -12.85
C SER A 43 -11.46 0.05 -11.79
N VAL A 44 -11.13 0.58 -10.61
CA VAL A 44 -10.50 -0.16 -9.52
C VAL A 44 -11.57 -0.92 -8.73
N ARG A 45 -11.33 -2.21 -8.49
CA ARG A 45 -12.22 -3.08 -7.69
C ARG A 45 -11.68 -3.32 -6.29
N ALA A 46 -10.36 -3.34 -6.15
CA ALA A 46 -9.69 -3.51 -4.88
C ALA A 46 -8.34 -2.78 -4.88
N VAL A 47 -7.92 -2.31 -3.72
CA VAL A 47 -6.57 -1.80 -3.45
C VAL A 47 -5.96 -2.63 -2.32
N CYS A 48 -4.81 -3.26 -2.60
CA CYS A 48 -4.02 -3.98 -1.62
C CYS A 48 -2.75 -3.17 -1.34
N LEU A 49 -2.65 -2.59 -0.15
CA LEU A 49 -1.47 -1.88 0.33
C LEU A 49 -0.71 -2.72 1.33
N ALA A 50 0.60 -2.85 1.10
CA ALA A 50 1.55 -3.37 2.07
C ALA A 50 2.58 -2.28 2.34
N VAL A 51 2.49 -1.64 3.50
CA VAL A 51 3.24 -0.41 3.80
C VAL A 51 3.86 -0.46 5.19
N SER A 52 5.09 0.05 5.28
CA SER A 52 5.81 0.19 6.55
C SER A 52 5.08 1.17 7.48
N GLY A 53 5.11 0.91 8.78
CA GLY A 53 4.53 1.80 9.80
C GLY A 53 3.06 1.51 10.13
N VAL A 54 2.43 0.51 9.50
CA VAL A 54 1.12 -0.01 9.92
C VAL A 54 1.35 -1.11 10.95
N ASN A 55 1.58 -0.71 12.19
CA ASN A 55 1.88 -1.63 13.29
C ASN A 55 0.73 -1.77 14.29
N HIS A 56 -0.21 -0.82 14.27
CA HIS A 56 -1.36 -0.80 15.16
C HIS A 56 -2.67 -0.65 14.37
N PRO A 57 -3.81 -1.20 14.85
CA PRO A 57 -5.11 -1.05 14.18
C PRO A 57 -5.50 0.41 13.87
N THR A 58 -5.04 1.36 14.67
CA THR A 58 -5.25 2.79 14.44
C THR A 58 -4.52 3.33 13.21
N ASP A 59 -3.32 2.81 12.91
CA ASP A 59 -2.55 3.20 11.73
C ASP A 59 -3.19 2.60 10.47
N GLN A 60 -3.66 1.36 10.57
CA GLN A 60 -4.41 0.70 9.50
C GLN A 60 -5.69 1.48 9.19
N GLN A 61 -6.43 1.87 10.22
CA GLN A 61 -7.66 2.66 10.06
C GLN A 61 -7.39 4.02 9.39
N ARG A 62 -6.29 4.69 9.77
CA ARG A 62 -5.90 5.97 9.16
C ARG A 62 -5.69 5.84 7.65
N ILE A 63 -4.97 4.81 7.21
CA ILE A 63 -4.74 4.58 5.77
C ILE A 63 -6.04 4.20 5.06
N LEU A 64 -6.89 3.39 5.70
CA LEU A 64 -8.21 3.05 5.15
C LEU A 64 -9.07 4.31 4.95
N ASP A 65 -9.01 5.28 5.87
CA ASP A 65 -9.74 6.53 5.75
C ASP A 65 -9.20 7.38 4.59
N TRP A 66 -7.87 7.45 4.41
CA TRP A 66 -7.29 8.10 3.23
C TRP A 66 -7.72 7.43 1.92
N LEU A 67 -7.77 6.10 1.88
CA LEU A 67 -8.20 5.36 0.68
C LEU A 67 -9.66 5.61 0.34
N ARG A 68 -10.54 5.73 1.35
CA ARG A 68 -11.96 6.07 1.17
C ARG A 68 -12.17 7.47 0.61
N ASP A 69 -11.29 8.42 0.91
CA ASP A 69 -11.32 9.76 0.31
C ASP A 69 -10.87 9.74 -1.16
N ILE A 70 -9.99 8.81 -1.54
CA ILE A 70 -9.37 8.75 -2.87
C ILE A 70 -10.26 8.00 -3.86
N PHE A 71 -10.83 6.86 -3.46
CA PHE A 71 -11.54 5.92 -4.32
C PHE A 71 -13.06 5.93 -4.10
N PRO A 72 -13.84 5.49 -5.11
CA PRO A 72 -15.28 5.25 -4.96
C PRO A 72 -15.63 4.28 -3.83
N SER A 73 -16.87 4.34 -3.34
CA SER A 73 -17.32 3.57 -2.17
C SER A 73 -17.48 2.06 -2.39
N ASP A 74 -17.45 1.60 -3.64
CA ASP A 74 -17.54 0.18 -4.01
C ASP A 74 -16.18 -0.53 -4.12
N VAL A 75 -15.08 0.18 -3.83
CA VAL A 75 -13.73 -0.38 -3.85
C VAL A 75 -13.43 -1.08 -2.52
N GLU A 76 -12.89 -2.31 -2.60
CA GLU A 76 -12.40 -3.04 -1.43
C GLU A 76 -10.98 -2.61 -1.05
N PHE A 77 -10.70 -2.48 0.24
CA PHE A 77 -9.38 -2.06 0.73
C PHE A 77 -8.77 -3.11 1.66
N PHE A 78 -7.54 -3.51 1.34
CA PHE A 78 -6.73 -4.39 2.16
C PHE A 78 -5.44 -3.66 2.51
N VAL A 79 -5.27 -3.33 3.79
CA VAL A 79 -4.08 -2.63 4.28
C VAL A 79 -3.36 -3.54 5.24
N GLU A 80 -2.14 -3.92 4.89
CA GLU A 80 -1.30 -4.84 5.64
C GLU A 80 0.07 -4.21 5.92
N ASN A 81 0.74 -4.77 6.93
CA ASN A 81 2.14 -4.47 7.20
C ASN A 81 3.03 -5.02 6.07
N ASP A 82 4.14 -4.33 5.76
CA ASP A 82 5.09 -4.76 4.72
C ASP A 82 5.67 -6.18 4.97
N ALA A 83 5.84 -6.57 6.24
CA ALA A 83 6.24 -7.91 6.63
C ALA A 83 5.26 -9.00 6.15
N VAL A 84 3.94 -8.72 6.13
CA VAL A 84 2.93 -9.68 5.67
C VAL A 84 3.09 -9.95 4.17
N ALA A 85 3.29 -8.90 3.38
CA ALA A 85 3.52 -9.06 1.94
C ALA A 85 4.85 -9.76 1.65
N ALA A 86 5.91 -9.41 2.39
CA ALA A 86 7.20 -10.08 2.26
C ALA A 86 7.08 -11.59 2.57
N LEU A 87 6.43 -11.96 3.67
CA LEU A 87 6.16 -13.35 4.03
C LEU A 87 5.31 -14.07 2.98
N ALA A 88 4.18 -13.48 2.58
CA ALA A 88 3.27 -14.08 1.60
C ALA A 88 3.94 -14.29 0.23
N SER A 89 4.80 -13.35 -0.19
CA SER A 89 5.51 -13.43 -1.47
C SER A 89 6.49 -14.60 -1.53
N GLY A 90 7.15 -14.93 -0.40
CA GLY A 90 8.12 -16.03 -0.31
C GLY A 90 7.49 -17.40 -0.07
N THR A 91 6.19 -17.48 0.22
CA THR A 91 5.52 -18.69 0.72
C THR A 91 4.32 -19.11 -0.12
N MET A 92 4.13 -18.52 -1.31
CA MET A 92 2.97 -18.73 -2.17
C MET A 92 1.64 -18.41 -1.45
N GLY A 93 1.63 -17.35 -0.64
CA GLY A 93 0.46 -16.87 0.09
C GLY A 93 0.21 -17.54 1.45
N LYS A 94 1.14 -18.37 1.95
CA LYS A 94 1.01 -18.97 3.29
C LYS A 94 1.55 -18.03 4.35
N LEU A 95 0.72 -17.63 5.31
CA LEU A 95 1.16 -16.80 6.44
C LEU A 95 1.80 -17.63 7.56
N HIS A 96 2.74 -18.51 7.19
CA HIS A 96 3.45 -19.37 8.14
C HIS A 96 4.94 -19.38 7.81
N GLY A 97 5.75 -18.90 8.76
CA GLY A 97 7.20 -18.76 8.63
C GLY A 97 7.69 -17.50 9.33
N CYS A 98 8.97 -17.21 9.18
CA CYS A 98 9.60 -15.97 9.65
C CYS A 98 10.02 -15.13 8.44
N VAL A 99 10.05 -13.81 8.60
CA VAL A 99 10.50 -12.88 7.57
C VAL A 99 11.46 -11.87 8.19
N LEU A 100 12.59 -11.61 7.52
CA LEU A 100 13.53 -10.56 7.92
C LEU A 100 13.63 -9.58 6.75
N ILE A 101 13.16 -8.35 6.95
CA ILE A 101 13.38 -7.24 6.02
C ILE A 101 14.54 -6.41 6.57
N ALA A 102 15.62 -6.28 5.81
CA ALA A 102 16.79 -5.48 6.16
C ALA A 102 17.07 -4.45 5.06
N GLY A 103 16.57 -3.23 5.26
CA GLY A 103 16.73 -2.09 4.36
C GLY A 103 17.03 -0.81 5.15
N THR A 104 16.37 0.31 4.79
CA THR A 104 16.48 1.57 5.55
C THR A 104 16.10 1.40 7.03
N GLY A 105 15.17 0.49 7.32
CA GLY A 105 14.87 -0.03 8.66
C GLY A 105 14.95 -1.55 8.68
N THR A 106 14.73 -2.17 9.85
CA THR A 106 14.72 -3.63 10.01
C THR A 106 13.45 -4.10 10.75
N ILE A 107 12.82 -5.17 10.26
CA ILE A 107 11.72 -5.89 10.91
C ILE A 107 11.95 -7.40 10.77
N ALA A 108 11.65 -8.15 11.83
CA ALA A 108 11.89 -9.59 11.96
C ALA A 108 10.68 -10.30 12.60
#